data_AF-A0A821KFG8-F1
#
_entry.id   AF-A0A821KFG8-F1
#
_cell.length_a   1.000
_cell.length_b   1.000
_cell.length_c   1.000
_cell.angle_alpha   90.00
_cell.angle_beta   90.00
_cell.angle_gamma   90.00
#
_symmetry.space_group_name_H-M   'P 1'
#
loop_
_entity.id
_entity.type
_entity.pdbx_description
1 polymer ?
#
loop_
_entity_poly.entity_id
_entity_poly.type
_entity_poly.pdbx_seq_one_letter_code
_entity_poly.pdbx_strand_id
1 'polypeptide(L)'
;ILPNPPLKCNALLVPLHYTSITYQALLKQMQLINPHIEIKSIEEIKNLYLEEIYEGLKKVIRTQCSGFNPNERELFHGTSGDGIKGITEYGFDDRFYNPDGAWGHGAYFADDPRKSHQYTNPVAADESRVIFYNKVLLCNESICSAADNSLVSAPKGYHS
;
A
#
# COMPACT_ATOMS: atom_id res chain seq x y z
N ILE A 1 -8.16 16.10 -10.39
CA ILE A 1 -9.44 15.39 -10.64
C ILE A 1 -9.06 13.98 -11.08
N LEU A 2 -9.34 12.96 -10.26
CA LEU A 2 -9.16 11.57 -10.67
C LEU A 2 -10.16 11.25 -11.80
N PRO A 3 -9.77 10.51 -12.84
CA PRO A 3 -10.67 10.17 -13.93
C PRO A 3 -11.89 9.37 -13.42
N ASN A 4 -13.04 9.59 -14.06
CA ASN A 4 -14.28 8.85 -13.80
C ASN A 4 -14.84 8.32 -15.13
N PRO A 5 -14.85 7.00 -15.37
CA PRO A 5 -14.40 5.93 -14.47
C PRO A 5 -12.88 5.97 -14.20
N PRO A 6 -12.39 5.34 -13.12
CA PRO A 6 -10.96 5.18 -12.87
C PRO A 6 -10.26 4.61 -14.11
N LEU A 7 -9.04 5.07 -14.41
CA LEU A 7 -8.33 4.62 -15.60
C LEU A 7 -7.91 3.16 -15.41
N LYS A 8 -8.51 2.26 -16.18
CA LYS A 8 -8.13 0.85 -16.19
C LYS A 8 -6.76 0.69 -16.84
N CYS A 9 -5.78 0.24 -16.08
CA CYS A 9 -4.46 -0.09 -16.60
C CYS A 9 -4.29 -1.61 -16.59
N ASN A 10 -3.79 -2.18 -17.69
CA ASN A 10 -3.51 -3.62 -17.76
C ASN A 10 -2.26 -3.92 -16.93
N ALA A 11 -2.44 -4.11 -15.62
CA ALA A 11 -1.37 -4.55 -14.74
C ALA A 11 -0.93 -5.97 -15.13
N LEU A 12 0.39 -6.18 -15.20
CA LEU A 12 1.00 -7.49 -15.36
C LEU A 12 1.48 -7.96 -13.99
N LEU A 13 1.05 -9.14 -13.57
CA LEU A 13 1.59 -9.81 -12.40
C LEU A 13 2.81 -10.63 -12.84
N VAL A 14 3.99 -10.28 -12.33
CA VAL A 14 5.24 -10.96 -12.64
C VAL A 14 5.70 -11.74 -11.40
N PRO A 15 5.65 -13.07 -11.41
CA PRO A 15 6.08 -13.86 -10.27
C PRO A 15 7.57 -13.66 -9.97
N LEU A 16 7.88 -13.41 -8.70
CA LEU A 16 9.25 -13.40 -8.22
C LEU A 16 9.74 -14.83 -8.03
N HIS A 17 10.96 -15.10 -8.49
CA HIS A 17 11.60 -16.38 -8.25
C HIS A 17 11.92 -16.54 -6.76
N TYR A 18 11.66 -17.73 -6.20
CA TYR A 18 11.80 -17.99 -4.76
C TYR A 18 13.22 -17.78 -4.24
N THR A 19 14.26 -17.92 -5.07
CA THR A 19 15.66 -17.66 -4.68
C THR A 19 16.05 -16.18 -4.75
N SER A 20 15.18 -15.29 -5.22
CA SER A 20 15.49 -13.86 -5.30
C SER A 20 15.63 -13.24 -3.91
N ILE A 21 16.47 -12.22 -3.79
CA ILE A 21 16.72 -11.50 -2.54
C ILE A 21 15.40 -10.93 -1.98
N THR A 22 14.60 -10.30 -2.85
CA THR A 22 13.31 -9.72 -2.49
C THR A 22 12.32 -10.77 -1.98
N TYR A 23 12.22 -11.92 -2.67
CA TYR A 23 11.34 -13.01 -2.21
C TYR A 23 11.75 -13.49 -0.82
N GLN A 24 13.04 -13.75 -0.60
CA GLN A 24 13.54 -14.23 0.69
C GLN A 24 13.37 -13.20 1.81
N ALA A 25 13.52 -11.91 1.51
CA ALA A 25 13.27 -10.83 2.46
C ALA A 25 11.79 -10.76 2.85
N LEU A 26 10.88 -10.79 1.88
CA LEU A 26 9.43 -10.76 2.13
C LEU A 26 8.95 -12.02 2.84
N LEU A 27 9.49 -13.20 2.51
CA LEU A 27 9.22 -14.44 3.23
C LEU A 27 9.52 -14.29 4.72
N LYS A 28 10.68 -13.73 5.09
CA LYS A 28 11.04 -13.48 6.49
C LYS A 28 10.06 -12.52 7.19
N GLN A 29 9.60 -11.49 6.48
CA GLN A 29 8.57 -10.58 7.02
C GLN A 29 7.25 -11.32 7.23
N MET A 30 6.81 -12.13 6.27
CA MET A 30 5.57 -12.91 6.40
C MET A 30 5.63 -13.93 7.54
N GLN A 31 6.81 -14.50 7.82
CA GLN A 31 7.02 -15.40 8.96
C GLN A 31 6.82 -14.72 10.33
N LEU A 32 6.81 -13.38 10.40
CA LEU A 32 6.40 -12.65 11.62
C LEU A 32 4.91 -12.79 11.92
N ILE A 33 4.08 -12.99 10.89
CA ILE A 33 2.63 -13.26 11.05
C ILE A 33 2.44 -14.65 11.65
N ASN A 34 3.06 -15.65 11.02
CA ASN A 34 3.05 -17.04 11.45
C ASN A 34 4.35 -17.71 10.94
N PRO A 35 5.19 -18.29 11.81
CA PRO A 35 6.43 -18.96 11.40
C PRO A 35 6.24 -20.09 10.37
N HIS A 36 5.03 -20.68 10.30
CA HIS A 36 4.66 -21.74 9.38
C HIS A 36 3.83 -21.26 8.20
N ILE A 37 3.79 -19.95 7.92
CA ILE A 37 3.05 -19.41 6.78
C ILE A 37 3.60 -19.98 5.47
N GLU A 38 2.69 -20.47 4.63
CA GLU A 38 3.01 -20.93 3.28
C GLU A 38 2.83 -19.77 2.30
N ILE A 39 3.90 -19.43 1.58
CA ILE A 39 3.84 -18.44 0.51
C ILE A 39 3.53 -19.15 -0.80
N LYS A 40 2.34 -18.90 -1.34
CA LYS A 40 1.91 -19.44 -2.64
C LYS A 40 2.58 -18.75 -3.82
N SER A 41 2.64 -17.43 -3.77
CA SER A 41 3.32 -16.60 -4.76
C SER A 41 3.70 -15.26 -4.14
N ILE A 42 4.71 -14.63 -4.72
CA ILE A 42 4.96 -13.19 -4.56
C ILE A 42 5.07 -12.66 -5.97
N GLU A 43 4.24 -11.68 -6.31
CA GLU A 43 4.12 -11.14 -7.66
C GLU A 43 4.39 -9.65 -7.64
N GLU A 44 5.28 -9.19 -8.51
CA GLU A 44 5.48 -7.77 -8.78
C GLU A 44 4.34 -7.29 -9.68
N ILE A 45 3.63 -6.26 -9.23
CA ILE A 45 2.60 -5.59 -10.01
C ILE A 45 3.30 -4.60 -10.94
N LYS A 46 3.38 -4.93 -12.23
CA LYS A 46 3.91 -4.02 -13.25
C LYS A 46 2.77 -3.25 -13.90
N ASN A 47 2.72 -1.97 -13.60
CA ASN A 47 1.74 -1.05 -14.14
C ASN A 47 2.46 0.25 -14.50
N LEU A 48 3.04 0.27 -15.70
CA LEU A 48 3.91 1.36 -16.17
C LEU A 48 3.26 2.74 -16.04
N TYR A 49 1.94 2.84 -16.23
CA TYR A 49 1.23 4.09 -16.07
C TYR A 49 1.20 4.59 -14.62
N LEU A 50 0.87 3.72 -13.66
CA LEU A 50 0.90 4.09 -12.24
C LEU A 50 2.32 4.33 -11.74
N GLU A 51 3.30 3.57 -12.26
CA GLU A 51 4.73 3.78 -11.98
C GLU A 51 5.20 5.17 -12.46
N GLU A 52 4.82 5.58 -13.68
CA GLU A 52 5.14 6.91 -14.20
C GLU A 52 4.50 8.03 -13.38
N ILE A 53 3.23 7.88 -12.98
CA ILE A 53 2.57 8.83 -12.08
C ILE A 53 3.31 8.90 -10.75
N TYR A 54 3.62 7.76 -10.15
CA TYR A 54 4.31 7.69 -8.86
C TYR A 54 5.67 8.40 -8.90
N GLU A 55 6.50 8.10 -9.90
CA GLU A 55 7.81 8.73 -10.07
C GLU A 55 7.72 10.23 -10.41
N GLY A 56 6.67 10.63 -11.14
CA GLY A 56 6.35 12.03 -11.37
C GLY A 56 6.00 12.77 -10.07
N LEU A 57 5.08 12.22 -9.28
CA LEU A 57 4.66 12.77 -7.98
C LEU A 57 5.82 12.81 -7.00
N LYS A 58 6.68 11.79 -6.98
CA LYS A 58 7.89 11.76 -6.16
C LYS A 58 8.81 12.95 -6.42
N LYS A 59 9.01 13.33 -7.68
CA LYS A 59 9.81 14.51 -8.05
C LYS A 59 9.18 15.81 -7.56
N VAL A 60 7.85 15.94 -7.65
CA VAL A 60 7.11 17.11 -7.19
C VAL A 60 7.14 17.22 -5.66
N ILE A 61 6.70 16.17 -4.96
CA ILE A 61 6.61 16.11 -3.49
C ILE A 61 7.98 16.33 -2.86
N ARG A 62 9.06 15.79 -3.45
CA ARG A 62 10.42 16.00 -2.98
C ARG A 62 10.76 17.49 -2.78
N THR A 63 10.26 18.39 -3.62
CA THR A 63 10.52 19.84 -3.48
C THR A 63 9.80 20.50 -2.31
N GLN A 64 8.79 19.82 -1.75
CA GLN A 64 7.93 20.27 -0.66
C GLN A 64 8.35 19.69 0.70
N CYS A 65 9.14 18.61 0.69
CA CYS A 65 9.60 17.93 1.89
C CYS A 65 10.78 18.63 2.57
N SER A 66 10.85 18.48 3.88
CA SER A 66 12.01 18.88 4.68
C SER A 66 13.27 18.22 4.14
N GLY A 67 14.29 19.04 3.85
CA GLY A 67 15.58 18.55 3.35
C GLY A 67 15.56 17.92 1.96
N PHE A 68 14.50 18.16 1.17
CA PHE A 68 14.33 17.55 -0.16
C PHE A 68 14.37 16.01 -0.14
N ASN A 69 13.86 15.40 0.94
CA ASN A 69 13.75 13.96 1.09
C ASN A 69 12.28 13.54 1.02
N PRO A 70 11.85 12.75 0.02
CA PRO A 70 10.46 12.30 -0.07
C PRO A 70 10.04 11.32 1.03
N ASN A 71 10.97 10.86 1.88
CA ASN A 71 10.71 9.87 2.94
C ASN A 71 9.95 8.66 2.37
N GLU A 72 10.51 8.06 1.31
CA GLU A 72 9.95 6.88 0.68
C GLU A 72 10.17 5.66 1.56
N ARG A 73 9.10 4.95 1.89
CA ARG A 73 9.13 3.72 2.68
C ARG A 73 8.44 2.60 1.93
N GLU A 74 8.88 1.39 2.22
CA GLU A 74 8.17 0.18 1.79
C GLU A 74 7.30 -0.31 2.94
N LEU A 75 5.99 -0.42 2.71
CA LEU A 75 5.00 -0.69 3.76
C LEU A 75 3.94 -1.69 3.29
N PHE A 76 3.41 -2.45 4.24
CA PHE A 76 2.35 -3.44 4.01
C PHE A 76 0.97 -2.80 4.02
N HIS A 77 0.08 -3.28 3.15
CA HIS A 77 -1.34 -2.92 3.15
C HIS A 77 -2.20 -4.18 3.07
N GLY A 78 -3.12 -4.34 4.02
CA GLY A 78 -4.09 -5.43 4.02
C GLY A 78 -5.44 -4.95 3.51
N THR A 79 -6.05 -5.74 2.63
CA THR A 79 -7.41 -5.50 2.13
C THR A 79 -8.08 -6.85 1.80
N SER A 80 -9.33 -6.82 1.37
CA SER A 80 -10.07 -8.03 0.98
C SER A 80 -11.06 -7.76 -0.15
N GLY A 81 -11.59 -8.84 -0.74
CA GLY A 81 -12.62 -8.78 -1.77
C GLY A 81 -12.21 -7.90 -2.96
N ASP A 82 -13.11 -6.99 -3.35
CA ASP A 82 -12.93 -6.11 -4.51
C ASP A 82 -11.72 -5.16 -4.37
N GLY A 83 -11.25 -4.89 -3.15
CA GLY A 83 -10.05 -4.06 -2.91
C GLY A 83 -8.79 -4.64 -3.54
N ILE A 84 -8.67 -5.97 -3.60
CA ILE A 84 -7.49 -6.64 -4.19
C ILE A 84 -7.44 -6.36 -5.70
N LYS A 85 -8.56 -6.56 -6.39
CA LYS A 85 -8.66 -6.31 -7.83
C LYS A 85 -8.57 -4.82 -8.13
N GLY A 86 -9.25 -4.01 -7.33
CA GLY A 86 -9.27 -2.55 -7.44
C GLY A 86 -7.87 -1.94 -7.40
N ILE A 87 -7.11 -2.25 -6.34
CA ILE A 87 -5.75 -1.72 -6.16
C ILE A 87 -4.82 -2.21 -7.29
N THR A 88 -4.92 -3.47 -7.69
CA THR A 88 -4.09 -4.03 -8.76
C THR A 88 -4.33 -3.34 -10.12
N GLU A 89 -5.59 -3.11 -10.49
CA GLU A 89 -5.95 -2.55 -11.81
C GLU A 89 -5.89 -1.01 -11.87
N TYR A 90 -6.27 -0.33 -10.78
CA TYR A 90 -6.52 1.11 -10.76
C TYR A 90 -5.61 1.89 -9.79
N GLY A 91 -4.85 1.18 -8.94
CA GLY A 91 -4.07 1.79 -7.87
C GLY A 91 -4.92 2.18 -6.67
N PHE A 92 -4.31 2.93 -5.76
CA PHE A 92 -4.97 3.47 -4.58
C PHE A 92 -5.84 4.67 -4.96
N ASP A 93 -7.12 4.63 -4.59
CA ASP A 93 -8.14 5.61 -4.98
C ASP A 93 -9.00 5.99 -3.76
N ASP A 94 -8.98 7.28 -3.43
CA ASP A 94 -9.60 7.83 -2.22
C ASP A 94 -11.12 7.66 -2.15
N ARG A 95 -11.76 7.47 -3.31
CA ARG A 95 -13.21 7.21 -3.39
C ARG A 95 -13.62 5.89 -2.74
N PHE A 96 -12.68 4.99 -2.49
CA PHE A 96 -12.92 3.66 -1.94
C PHE A 96 -12.29 3.45 -0.55
N TYR A 97 -11.72 4.48 0.07
CA TYR A 97 -11.16 4.34 1.40
C TYR A 97 -12.26 4.26 2.45
N ASN A 98 -11.92 3.66 3.60
CA ASN A 98 -12.81 3.61 4.74
C ASN A 98 -12.95 5.02 5.34
N PRO A 99 -14.15 5.64 5.34
CA PRO A 99 -14.34 6.96 5.92
C PRO A 99 -14.19 6.96 7.44
N ASP A 100 -14.37 5.81 8.10
CA ASP A 100 -14.33 5.66 9.56
C ASP A 100 -12.93 5.26 10.07
N GLY A 101 -11.89 5.50 9.27
CA GLY A 101 -10.50 5.25 9.66
C GLY A 101 -10.10 6.07 10.89
N ALA A 102 -9.39 5.45 11.84
CA ALA A 102 -9.02 6.07 13.12
C ALA A 102 -8.13 7.32 12.98
N TRP A 103 -7.45 7.48 11.86
CA TRP A 103 -6.54 8.60 11.56
C TRP A 103 -7.01 9.40 10.33
N GLY A 104 -8.31 9.34 10.04
CA GLY A 104 -8.95 10.04 8.92
C GLY A 104 -9.24 9.16 7.71
N HIS A 105 -9.81 9.82 6.70
CA HIS A 105 -10.17 9.21 5.43
C HIS A 105 -8.93 9.07 4.54
N GLY A 106 -8.36 7.87 4.50
CA GLY A 106 -7.08 7.62 3.83
C GLY A 106 -6.78 6.14 3.62
N ALA A 107 -5.71 5.86 2.86
CA ALA A 107 -5.13 4.53 2.80
C ALA A 107 -4.20 4.30 4.00
N TYR A 108 -4.31 3.12 4.61
CA TYR A 108 -3.55 2.77 5.81
C TYR A 108 -2.46 1.76 5.46
N PHE A 109 -1.24 2.03 5.93
CA PHE A 109 -0.08 1.19 5.70
C PHE A 109 0.59 0.86 7.04
N ALA A 110 1.26 -0.28 7.11
CA ALA A 110 1.99 -0.71 8.30
C ALA A 110 3.40 -1.16 7.95
N ASP A 111 4.35 -0.86 8.81
CA ASP A 111 5.71 -1.42 8.76
C ASP A 111 5.74 -2.88 9.23
N ASP A 112 4.88 -3.23 10.18
CA ASP A 112 4.68 -4.60 10.65
C ASP A 112 3.56 -5.32 9.86
N PRO A 113 3.88 -6.42 9.15
CA PRO A 113 2.89 -7.14 8.35
C PRO A 113 1.77 -7.75 9.19
N ARG A 114 1.98 -7.99 10.51
CA ARG A 114 0.93 -8.48 11.42
C ARG A 114 -0.25 -7.52 11.51
N LYS A 115 0.01 -6.21 11.47
CA LYS A 115 -1.06 -5.19 11.50
C LYS A 115 -1.88 -5.27 10.22
N SER A 116 -1.23 -5.28 9.06
CA SER A 116 -1.92 -5.38 7.77
C SER A 116 -2.66 -6.72 7.61
N HIS A 117 -2.12 -7.82 8.13
CA HIS A 117 -2.79 -9.12 8.11
C HIS A 117 -4.18 -9.10 8.78
N GLN A 118 -4.38 -8.30 9.83
CA GLN A 118 -5.68 -8.14 10.53
C GLN A 118 -6.79 -7.61 9.61
N TYR A 119 -6.43 -6.95 8.50
CA TYR A 119 -7.36 -6.37 7.53
C TYR A 119 -7.52 -7.22 6.26
N THR A 120 -6.94 -8.42 6.25
CA THR A 120 -7.13 -9.40 5.18
C THR A 120 -8.26 -10.37 5.50
N ASN A 121 -8.92 -10.89 4.48
CA ASN A 121 -9.85 -12.02 4.59
C ASN A 121 -9.45 -13.12 3.59
N PRO A 122 -9.83 -14.38 3.84
CA PRO A 122 -9.67 -15.46 2.88
C PRO A 122 -10.27 -15.11 1.51
N VAL A 123 -9.51 -15.36 0.45
CA VAL A 123 -9.94 -15.15 -0.96
C VAL A 123 -10.34 -16.46 -1.64
N ALA A 124 -10.05 -17.59 -1.01
CA ALA A 124 -10.34 -18.93 -1.52
C ALA A 124 -10.67 -19.88 -0.35
N ALA A 125 -11.23 -21.04 -0.68
CA ALA A 125 -11.66 -22.05 0.30
C ALA A 125 -10.51 -22.66 1.11
N ASP A 126 -9.27 -22.49 0.66
CA ASP A 126 -8.07 -22.96 1.34
C ASP A 126 -7.46 -21.90 2.28
N GLU A 127 -8.26 -20.91 2.69
CA GLU A 127 -7.88 -19.85 3.62
C GLU A 127 -6.75 -18.93 3.11
N SER A 128 -6.43 -18.96 1.82
CA SER A 128 -5.44 -18.07 1.20
C SER A 128 -5.81 -16.61 1.38
N ARG A 129 -4.82 -15.76 1.65
CA ARG A 129 -5.00 -14.31 1.84
C ARG A 129 -4.01 -13.55 0.96
N VAL A 130 -4.35 -12.31 0.63
CA VAL A 130 -3.50 -11.40 -0.15
C VAL A 130 -3.12 -10.19 0.72
N ILE A 131 -1.86 -9.79 0.65
CA ILE A 131 -1.32 -8.60 1.30
C ILE A 131 -0.45 -7.86 0.28
N PHE A 132 -0.56 -6.53 0.23
CA PHE A 132 0.25 -5.70 -0.66
C PHE A 132 1.50 -5.21 0.08
N TYR A 133 2.62 -5.11 -0.64
CA TYR A 133 3.85 -4.46 -0.20
C TYR A 133 4.16 -3.32 -1.16
N ASN A 134 4.16 -2.09 -0.67
CA ASN A 134 4.03 -0.89 -1.49
C ASN A 134 5.16 0.10 -1.19
N LYS A 135 5.61 0.84 -2.20
CA LYS A 135 6.38 2.07 -1.98
C LYS A 135 5.43 3.22 -1.69
N VAL A 136 5.66 3.93 -0.59
CA VAL A 136 4.80 5.01 -0.08
C VAL A 136 5.66 6.24 0.20
N LEU A 137 5.25 7.39 -0.31
CA LEU A 137 5.92 8.68 -0.09
C LEU A 137 5.30 9.38 1.13
N LEU A 138 5.98 9.36 2.27
CA LEU A 138 5.46 9.98 3.50
C LEU A 138 5.74 11.48 3.57
N CYS A 139 6.86 11.93 2.98
CA CYS A 139 7.34 13.30 3.07
C CYS A 139 7.35 13.80 4.53
N ASN A 140 6.81 15.00 4.81
CA ASN A 140 6.64 15.49 6.18
C ASN A 140 5.44 14.80 6.83
N GLU A 141 5.69 14.00 7.86
CA GLU A 141 4.70 13.22 8.61
C GLU A 141 4.23 13.93 9.88
N SER A 142 2.92 13.85 10.17
CA SER A 142 2.32 14.33 11.41
C SER A 142 2.19 13.17 12.40
N ILE A 143 2.79 13.32 13.59
CA ILE A 143 2.67 12.31 14.64
C ILE A 143 1.35 12.50 15.36
N CYS A 144 0.42 11.57 15.16
CA CYS A 144 -0.88 11.58 15.83
C CYS A 144 -0.82 10.78 17.14
N SER A 145 -1.31 11.37 18.24
CA SER A 145 -1.31 10.75 19.58
C SER A 145 -2.67 10.20 20.02
N ALA A 146 -3.75 10.56 19.32
CA ALA A 146 -5.11 10.10 19.59
C ALA A 146 -5.96 10.12 18.31
N ALA A 147 -6.81 9.10 18.13
CA ALA A 147 -7.61 8.94 16.92
C ALA A 147 -8.43 10.19 16.58
N ASP A 148 -8.44 10.55 15.31
CA ASP A 148 -9.25 11.61 14.73
C ASP A 148 -9.74 11.17 13.35
N ASN A 149 -10.96 10.65 13.31
CA ASN A 149 -11.61 10.21 12.08
C ASN A 149 -12.24 11.36 11.28
N SER A 150 -12.17 12.61 11.76
CA SER A 150 -12.71 13.77 11.06
C SER A 150 -11.79 14.30 9.96
N LEU A 151 -10.53 13.85 9.94
CA LEU A 151 -9.54 14.28 8.96
C LEU A 151 -9.87 13.74 7.56
N VAL A 152 -9.97 14.63 6.59
CA VAL A 152 -10.16 14.29 5.16
C VAL A 152 -8.90 14.52 4.32
N SER A 153 -7.85 15.05 4.94
CA SER A 153 -6.53 15.26 4.35
C SER A 153 -5.50 15.38 5.48
N ALA A 154 -4.21 15.25 5.14
CA ALA A 154 -3.13 15.55 6.08
C ALA A 154 -3.28 16.98 6.68
N PRO A 155 -2.91 17.19 7.96
CA PRO A 155 -2.92 18.51 8.56
C PRO A 155 -2.03 19.50 7.80
N LYS A 156 -2.34 20.80 7.90
CA LYS A 156 -1.59 21.85 7.20
C LYS A 156 -0.09 21.77 7.51
N GLY A 157 0.73 21.67 6.46
CA GLY A 157 2.19 21.57 6.55
C GLY A 157 2.74 20.13 6.51
N TYR A 158 1.85 19.14 6.53
CA TYR A 158 2.17 17.72 6.45
C TYR A 158 1.60 17.10 5.18
N HIS A 159 2.09 15.91 4.87
CA HIS A 159 1.69 15.13 3.69
C HIS A 159 1.16 13.74 4.08
N SER A 160 1.52 13.26 5.27
CA SER A 160 1.02 12.05 5.90
C SER A 160 0.85 12.24 7.40
#